data_AF-A0AAJ2LVC8-F1
#
_entry.id   AF-A0AAJ2LVC8-F1
#
_cell.length_a   1.000
_cell.length_b   1.000
_cell.length_c   1.000
_cell.angle_alpha   90.00
_cell.angle_beta   90.00
_cell.angle_gamma   90.00
#
_symmetry.space_group_name_H-M   'P 1'
#
loop_
_entity.id
_entity.type
_entity.pdbx_description
1 polymer ?
#
loop_
_entity_poly.entity_id
_entity_poly.type
_entity_poly.pdbx_seq_one_letter_code
_entity_poly.pdbx_strand_id
1 'polypeptide(L)'
;MPRSSVVLSPSALGADEIDAAARRVWELAGATAPLNLREVDDGAALQVRGGETVVLTVLRPRLLPTLDEVARLLPGVADLPSGTRFWSDAYTPWEPEGAIGVAILDAVVSASGARVVHHGLR
;
A
#
# COMPACT_ATOMS: atom_id res chain seq x y z
N MET A 1 11.19 -11.65 -6.31
CA MET A 1 10.78 -10.25 -6.61
C MET A 1 9.70 -9.79 -5.65
N PRO A 2 9.95 -8.82 -4.74
CA PRO A 2 9.00 -8.43 -3.67
C PRO A 2 7.53 -8.43 -4.16
N ARG A 3 6.59 -8.85 -3.31
CA ARG A 3 5.18 -8.88 -3.71
C ARG A 3 4.78 -7.46 -4.05
N SER A 4 4.44 -7.21 -5.31
CA SER A 4 4.05 -5.89 -5.76
C SER A 4 2.55 -5.75 -5.64
N SER A 5 2.10 -4.59 -5.17
CA SER A 5 0.69 -4.24 -5.06
C SER A 5 0.48 -2.89 -5.71
N VAL A 6 -0.73 -2.66 -6.23
CA VAL A 6 -1.15 -1.35 -6.72
C VAL A 6 -2.34 -0.91 -5.91
N VAL A 7 -2.29 0.32 -5.38
CA VAL A 7 -3.43 0.98 -4.76
C VAL A 7 -3.98 2.03 -5.72
N LEU A 8 -5.27 1.90 -6.02
CA LEU A 8 -6.06 2.80 -6.84
C LEU A 8 -7.01 3.57 -5.94
N SER A 9 -6.86 4.89 -5.86
CA SER A 9 -7.57 5.69 -4.85
C SER A 9 -8.16 6.99 -5.41
N PRO A 10 -9.25 7.50 -4.81
CA PRO A 10 -9.76 8.83 -5.11
C PRO A 10 -8.85 9.94 -4.59
N SER A 11 -8.18 9.77 -3.46
CA SER A 11 -7.24 10.75 -2.87
C SER A 11 -5.80 10.23 -2.93
N ALA A 12 -4.83 11.14 -2.88
CA ALA A 12 -3.42 10.75 -2.77
C ALA A 12 -3.22 10.05 -1.44
N LEU A 13 -2.69 8.82 -1.46
CA LEU A 13 -2.41 8.07 -0.26
C LEU A 13 -1.23 8.72 0.50
N GLY A 14 -1.48 9.21 1.71
CA GLY A 14 -0.51 9.92 2.53
C GLY A 14 0.05 9.08 3.67
N ALA A 15 0.96 9.70 4.43
CA ALA A 15 1.58 9.07 5.59
C ALA A 15 0.58 8.80 6.72
N ASP A 16 -0.41 9.68 6.91
CA ASP A 16 -1.39 9.56 7.99
C ASP A 16 -2.31 8.35 7.80
N GLU A 17 -2.80 8.11 6.58
CA GLU A 17 -3.63 6.94 6.27
C GLU A 17 -2.83 5.64 6.44
N ILE A 18 -1.56 5.66 6.04
CA ILE A 18 -0.66 4.52 6.17
C ILE A 18 -0.31 4.27 7.64
N ASP A 19 -0.03 5.30 8.44
CA ASP A 19 0.27 5.17 9.88
C ASP A 19 -0.94 4.62 10.63
N ALA A 20 -2.14 5.15 10.37
CA ALA A 20 -3.37 4.70 11.01
C ALA A 20 -3.64 3.21 10.72
N ALA A 21 -3.51 2.79 9.45
CA ALA A 21 -3.65 1.40 9.06
C ALA A 21 -2.55 0.51 9.66
N ALA A 22 -1.30 0.98 9.64
CA ALA A 22 -0.16 0.28 10.21
C ALA A 22 -0.34 0.02 11.70
N ARG A 23 -0.69 1.04 12.49
CA ARG A 23 -0.94 0.91 13.93
C ARG A 23 -2.02 -0.11 14.24
N ARG A 24 -3.14 -0.07 13.51
CA ARG A 24 -4.25 -1.01 13.67
C ARG A 24 -3.79 -2.45 13.43
N VAL A 25 -3.07 -2.70 12.34
CA VAL A 25 -2.57 -4.05 12.02
C VAL A 25 -1.52 -4.49 13.04
N TRP A 26 -0.65 -3.58 13.48
CA TRP A 26 0.39 -3.85 14.47
C TRP A 26 -0.20 -4.33 15.79
N GLU A 27 -1.24 -3.65 16.26
CA GLU A 27 -1.95 -3.99 17.50
C GLU A 27 -2.66 -5.33 17.37
N LEU A 28 -3.37 -5.58 16.26
CA LEU A 28 -4.05 -6.85 15.99
C LEU A 28 -3.07 -8.03 15.89
N ALA A 29 -1.87 -7.79 15.37
CA ALA A 29 -0.81 -8.80 15.27
C ALA A 29 -0.11 -9.06 16.61
N GLY A 30 -0.38 -8.27 17.66
CA GLY A 30 0.32 -8.36 18.94
C GLY A 30 1.81 -8.08 18.84
N ALA A 31 2.23 -7.27 17.85
CA ALA A 31 3.63 -7.01 17.58
C ALA A 31 4.26 -6.13 18.68
N THR A 32 5.43 -6.54 19.17
CA THR A 32 6.15 -5.85 20.26
C THR A 32 7.28 -4.95 19.78
N ALA A 33 7.75 -5.15 18.54
CA ALA A 33 8.75 -4.28 17.93
C ALA A 33 8.16 -2.86 17.72
N PRO A 34 8.96 -1.80 17.88
CA PRO A 34 8.48 -0.44 17.67
C PRO A 34 8.09 -0.23 16.21
N LEU A 35 6.88 0.28 15.97
CA LEU A 35 6.42 0.68 14.65
C LEU A 35 7.01 2.05 14.27
N ASN A 36 7.55 2.16 13.07
CA ASN A 36 8.10 3.40 12.54
C ASN A 36 7.75 3.61 11.07
N LEU A 37 7.50 4.87 10.71
CA LEU A 37 7.40 5.32 9.33
C LEU A 37 8.66 6.08 8.95
N ARG A 38 9.17 5.83 7.74
CA ARG A 38 10.39 6.46 7.22
C ARG A 38 10.21 6.85 5.76
N GLU A 39 10.40 8.13 5.46
CA GLU A 39 10.50 8.59 4.08
C GLU A 39 11.83 8.16 3.45
N VAL A 40 11.79 7.87 2.16
CA VAL A 40 12.94 7.50 1.34
C VAL A 40 13.01 8.46 0.16
N ASP A 41 14.23 8.91 -0.15
CA ASP A 41 14.57 9.78 -1.27
C ASP A 41 13.64 11.00 -1.39
N ASP A 42 13.64 11.86 -0.35
CA ASP A 42 12.86 13.10 -0.31
C ASP A 42 11.35 12.88 -0.57
N GLY A 43 10.80 11.86 0.09
CA GLY A 43 9.39 11.47 -0.02
C GLY A 43 9.02 10.80 -1.34
N ALA A 44 9.98 10.22 -2.08
CA ALA A 44 9.68 9.39 -3.25
C ALA A 44 9.00 8.07 -2.85
N ALA A 45 9.27 7.59 -1.64
CA ALA A 45 8.56 6.47 -1.03
C ALA A 45 8.42 6.63 0.48
N LEU A 46 7.46 5.92 1.05
CA LEU A 46 7.24 5.78 2.48
C LEU A 46 7.41 4.32 2.88
N GLN A 47 8.28 4.05 3.84
CA GLN A 47 8.48 2.74 4.42
C GLN A 47 7.77 2.63 5.76
N VAL A 48 7.07 1.51 5.96
CA VAL A 48 6.61 1.07 7.27
C VAL A 48 7.58 0.02 7.80
N ARG A 49 8.03 0.17 9.04
CA ARG A 49 9.05 -0.66 9.67
C ARG A 49 8.60 -1.17 11.03
N GLY A 50 8.92 -2.42 11.34
CA GLY A 50 8.90 -2.98 12.69
C GLY A 50 10.31 -3.14 13.21
N GLY A 51 10.74 -2.26 14.11
CA GLY A 51 12.15 -2.11 14.44
C GLY A 51 12.96 -1.77 13.19
N GLU A 52 13.97 -2.58 12.88
CA GLU A 52 14.80 -2.38 11.68
C GLU A 52 14.24 -3.06 10.42
N THR A 53 13.20 -3.88 10.55
CA THR A 53 12.64 -4.64 9.43
C THR A 53 11.62 -3.81 8.67
N VAL A 54 11.85 -3.58 7.37
CA VAL A 54 10.85 -2.98 6.48
C VAL A 54 9.76 -4.02 6.21
N VAL A 55 8.49 -3.66 6.38
CA VAL A 55 7.36 -4.56 6.12
C VAL A 55 6.53 -4.13 4.91
N LEU A 56 6.58 -2.83 4.57
CA LEU A 56 5.88 -2.24 3.44
C LEU A 56 6.67 -1.03 2.93
N THR A 57 6.77 -0.89 1.61
CA THR A 57 7.21 0.35 0.96
C THR A 57 6.11 0.80 0.00
N VAL A 58 5.63 2.04 0.13
CA VAL A 58 4.64 2.64 -0.75
C VAL A 58 5.30 3.78 -1.51
N LEU A 59 5.27 3.75 -2.84
CA LEU A 59 5.76 4.84 -3.67
C LEU A 59 4.79 6.02 -3.64
N ARG A 60 5.33 7.22 -3.86
CA ARG A 60 4.54 8.45 -3.96
C ARG A 60 3.37 8.27 -4.93
N PRO A 61 2.13 8.64 -4.52
CA PRO A 61 0.98 8.57 -5.41
C PRO A 61 1.19 9.38 -6.69
N ARG A 62 0.81 8.79 -7.82
CA ARG A 62 0.84 9.44 -9.14
C ARG A 62 -0.57 9.67 -9.64
N LEU A 63 -0.81 10.80 -10.29
CA LEU A 63 -2.08 11.04 -10.97
C LEU A 63 -2.22 10.09 -12.15
N LEU A 64 -3.39 9.47 -12.26
CA LEU A 64 -3.78 8.69 -13.42
C LEU A 64 -4.21 9.63 -14.53
N PRO A 65 -3.58 9.58 -15.72
CA PRO A 65 -4.01 10.42 -16.84
C PRO A 65 -5.40 10.03 -17.36
N THR A 66 -5.70 8.73 -17.40
CA THR A 66 -7.00 8.17 -17.77
C THR A 66 -7.25 6.84 -17.03
N LEU A 67 -8.52 6.42 -16.93
CA LEU A 67 -8.86 5.09 -16.40
C LEU A 67 -8.57 3.96 -17.39
N ASP A 68 -8.49 4.25 -18.69
CA ASP A 68 -8.12 3.25 -19.72
C ASP A 68 -6.73 2.67 -19.47
N GLU A 69 -5.82 3.48 -18.91
CA GLU A 69 -4.48 3.04 -18.54
C GLU A 69 -4.52 1.99 -17.42
N VAL A 70 -5.47 2.09 -16.49
CA VAL A 70 -5.69 1.07 -15.45
C VAL A 70 -6.13 -0.23 -16.10
N ALA A 71 -7.09 -0.19 -17.02
CA ALA A 71 -7.58 -1.38 -17.72
C ALA A 71 -6.47 -2.05 -18.57
N ARG A 72 -5.57 -1.24 -19.14
CA ARG A 72 -4.42 -1.73 -19.92
C ARG A 72 -3.34 -2.39 -19.05
N LEU A 73 -3.03 -1.80 -17.89
CA LEU A 73 -1.97 -2.28 -16.99
C LEU A 73 -2.42 -3.38 -16.04
N LEU A 74 -3.69 -3.36 -15.64
CA LEU A 74 -4.29 -4.31 -14.70
C LEU A 74 -5.52 -4.98 -15.33
N PRO A 75 -5.31 -5.85 -16.35
CA PRO A 75 -6.41 -6.51 -17.03
C PRO A 75 -7.22 -7.36 -16.05
N GLY A 76 -8.54 -7.23 -16.11
CA GLY A 76 -9.48 -7.95 -15.23
C GLY A 76 -9.80 -7.24 -13.92
N VAL A 77 -9.19 -6.08 -13.64
CA VAL A 77 -9.63 -5.22 -12.53
C VAL A 77 -10.87 -4.44 -12.96
N ALA A 78 -12.03 -4.87 -12.45
CA ALA A 78 -13.30 -4.17 -12.58
C ALA A 78 -13.64 -3.38 -11.31
N ASP A 79 -14.71 -2.59 -11.38
CA ASP A 79 -15.30 -1.87 -10.24
C ASP A 79 -14.31 -0.97 -9.50
N LEU A 80 -13.71 -0.04 -10.25
CA LEU A 80 -12.87 0.99 -9.66
C LEU A 80 -13.71 1.91 -8.76
N PRO A 81 -13.17 2.35 -7.62
CA PRO A 81 -13.83 3.35 -6.78
C PRO A 81 -14.20 4.61 -7.56
N SER A 82 -15.36 5.19 -7.23
CA SER A 82 -15.77 6.46 -7.83
C SER A 82 -14.72 7.55 -7.57
N GLY A 83 -14.35 8.28 -8.62
CA GLY A 83 -13.35 9.35 -8.53
C GLY A 83 -11.90 8.87 -8.42
N THR A 84 -11.63 7.58 -8.68
CA THR A 84 -10.25 7.05 -8.80
C THR A 84 -9.43 7.92 -9.72
N ARG A 85 -8.35 8.50 -9.17
CA ARG A 85 -7.44 9.39 -9.92
C ARG A 85 -5.99 9.25 -9.49
N PHE A 86 -5.69 8.42 -8.50
CA PHE A 86 -4.34 8.15 -8.04
C PHE A 86 -3.96 6.68 -8.18
N TRP A 87 -2.69 6.46 -8.46
CA TRP A 87 -2.03 5.17 -8.52
C TRP A 87 -0.80 5.21 -7.60
N SER A 88 -0.74 4.27 -6.67
CA SER A 88 0.44 4.06 -5.81
C SER A 88 0.92 2.63 -5.93
N ASP A 89 2.16 2.47 -6.38
CA ASP A 89 2.84 1.17 -6.34
C ASP A 89 3.31 0.90 -4.91
N ALA A 90 3.15 -0.32 -4.44
CA ALA A 90 3.59 -0.74 -3.13
C ALA A 90 4.31 -2.09 -3.21
N TYR A 91 5.28 -2.29 -2.33
CA TYR A 91 6.12 -3.48 -2.30
C TYR A 91 6.20 -4.01 -0.88
N THR A 92 5.96 -5.31 -0.73
CA THR A 92 6.21 -6.02 0.52
C THR A 92 7.34 -7.04 0.35
N PRO A 93 8.15 -7.28 1.39
CA PRO A 93 9.19 -8.31 1.37
C PRO A 93 8.62 -9.72 1.11
N TRP A 94 9.51 -10.66 0.80
CA TRP A 94 9.13 -12.08 0.64
C TRP A 94 8.99 -12.79 1.96
N GLU A 95 9.78 -12.34 2.91
CA GLU A 95 9.87 -12.80 4.26
C GLU A 95 8.50 -12.72 4.95
N PRO A 96 8.26 -13.47 6.03
CA PRO A 96 6.96 -13.55 6.68
C PRO A 96 6.36 -12.17 7.04
N GLU A 97 7.21 -11.19 7.35
CA GLU A 97 6.83 -9.82 7.65
C GLU A 97 6.13 -9.12 6.48
N GLY A 98 6.35 -9.57 5.25
CA GLY A 98 5.62 -9.07 4.08
C GLY A 98 4.11 -9.35 4.13
N ALA A 99 3.66 -10.34 4.91
CA ALA A 99 2.23 -10.55 5.16
C ALA A 99 1.61 -9.41 5.97
N ILE A 100 2.38 -8.82 6.90
CA ILE A 100 1.95 -7.63 7.65
C ILE A 100 1.77 -6.46 6.67
N GLY A 101 2.71 -6.25 5.75
CA GLY A 101 2.58 -5.20 4.74
C GLY A 101 1.34 -5.34 3.85
N VAL A 102 0.96 -6.57 3.48
CA VAL A 102 -0.28 -6.83 2.73
C VAL A 102 -1.50 -6.46 3.58
N ALA A 103 -1.54 -6.92 4.84
CA ALA A 103 -2.63 -6.59 5.75
C ALA A 103 -2.78 -5.07 6.00
N ILE A 104 -1.67 -4.32 6.02
CA ILE A 104 -1.70 -2.86 6.11
C ILE A 104 -2.38 -2.25 4.88
N LEU A 105 -2.04 -2.71 3.67
CA LEU A 105 -2.69 -2.23 2.44
C LEU A 105 -4.19 -2.56 2.43
N ASP A 106 -4.58 -3.75 2.86
CA ASP A 106 -5.99 -4.14 3.00
C ASP A 106 -6.74 -3.25 4.00
N ALA A 107 -6.09 -2.89 5.10
CA ALA A 107 -6.64 -1.97 6.09
C ALA A 107 -6.78 -0.53 5.54
N VAL A 108 -5.80 -0.05 4.76
CA VAL A 108 -5.87 1.24 4.07
C VAL A 108 -7.10 1.31 3.15
N VAL A 109 -7.30 0.30 2.30
CA VAL A 109 -8.40 0.33 1.33
C VAL A 109 -9.77 0.18 1.99
N SER A 110 -9.86 -0.60 3.08
CA SER A 110 -11.07 -0.75 3.87
C SER A 110 -11.54 0.57 4.50
N ALA A 111 -10.60 1.46 4.84
CA ALA A 111 -10.89 2.74 5.48
C ALA A 111 -11.10 3.90 4.46
N SER A 112 -10.47 3.83 3.30
CA SER A 112 -10.42 4.94 2.33
C SER A 112 -11.36 4.79 1.13
N GLY A 113 -12.00 3.62 0.97
CA GLY A 113 -12.76 3.30 -0.24
C GLY A 113 -11.87 3.15 -1.49
N ALA A 114 -10.56 3.03 -1.31
CA ALA A 114 -9.62 2.70 -2.38
C ALA A 114 -9.75 1.21 -2.78
N ARG A 115 -8.99 0.81 -3.80
CA ARG A 115 -8.87 -0.59 -4.21
C ARG A 115 -7.41 -1.00 -4.29
N VAL A 116 -7.08 -2.18 -3.77
CA VAL A 116 -5.75 -2.77 -3.88
C VAL A 116 -5.78 -3.98 -4.81
N VAL A 117 -4.70 -4.15 -5.56
CA VAL A 117 -4.47 -5.28 -6.45
C VAL A 117 -3.09 -5.85 -6.10
N HIS A 118 -3.06 -7.05 -5.52
CA HIS A 118 -1.82 -7.74 -5.17
C HIS A 118 -1.37 -8.65 -6.32
N HIS A 119 -0.09 -8.58 -6.65
CA HIS A 119 0.55 -9.45 -7.64
C HIS A 119 1.50 -10.43 -6.94
N GLY A 120 1.57 -11.66 -7.45
CA GLY A 120 2.49 -12.69 -6.95
C GLY A 120 1.93 -13.62 -5.87
N LEU A 121 0.61 -13.69 -5.70
CA LEU A 121 -0.06 -14.77 -4.97
C LEU A 121 -0.26 -15.96 -5.94
N ARG A 122 0.75 -16.80 -6.12
CA ARG A 122 0.59 -18.12 -6.74
C ARG A 122 1.03 -19.18 -5.76
#